data_AF-R7U7U4-F1
#
_entry.id   AF-R7U7U4-F1
#
_cell.length_a   1.000
_cell.length_b   1.000
_cell.length_c   1.000
_cell.angle_alpha   90.00
_cell.angle_beta   90.00
_cell.angle_gamma   90.00
#
_symmetry.space_group_name_H-M   'P 1'
#
loop_
_entity.id
_entity.type
_entity.pdbx_description
1 polymer ?
#
loop_
_entity_poly.entity_id
_entity_poly.type
_entity_poly.pdbx_seq_one_letter_code
_entity_poly.pdbx_strand_id
1 'polypeptide(L)' 'GTSRDWAYGVPGFEFVYTIELRDTGEHGFFLPPEQILPSQEETWAGIRAMYTAIMQ' A
#
# COMPACT_ATOMS: atom_id res chain seq x y z
N GLY A 1 -11.97 4.05 14.33
CA GLY A 1 -10.96 4.75 13.51
C GLY A 1 -9.82 3.79 13.26
N THR A 2 -9.21 3.89 12.08
CA THR A 2 -8.03 3.13 11.67
C THR A 2 -6.74 3.86 12.08
N SER A 3 -5.59 3.20 11.95
CA SER A 3 -4.28 3.85 12.12
C SER A 3 -4.10 5.03 11.16
N ARG A 4 -4.59 4.90 9.91
CA ARG A 4 -4.61 5.97 8.91
C ARG A 4 -5.42 7.16 9.38
N ASP A 5 -6.62 6.94 9.91
CA ASP A 5 -7.49 8.04 10.38
C ASP A 5 -6.87 8.77 11.57
N TRP A 6 -6.20 8.04 12.48
CA TRP A 6 -5.46 8.65 13.57
C TRP A 6 -4.25 9.46 13.08
N ALA A 7 -3.46 8.89 12.16
CA ALA A 7 -2.26 9.52 11.59
C ALA A 7 -2.60 10.82 10.83
N TYR A 8 -3.73 10.86 10.15
CA TYR A 8 -4.23 12.07 9.53
C TYR A 8 -4.80 13.06 10.57
N GLY A 9 -5.63 12.59 11.50
CA GLY A 9 -6.42 13.46 12.37
C GLY A 9 -5.70 14.00 13.62
N VAL A 10 -4.64 13.35 14.10
CA VAL A 10 -3.96 13.72 15.35
C VAL A 10 -2.61 14.42 15.12
N PRO A 11 -1.58 13.77 14.55
CA PRO A 11 -0.33 14.45 14.24
C PRO A 11 -0.41 15.29 12.95
N GLY A 12 -1.48 15.15 12.15
CA GLY A 12 -1.69 15.97 10.96
C GLY A 12 -0.78 15.62 9.78
N PHE A 13 -0.40 14.35 9.61
CA PHE A 13 0.41 13.96 8.46
C PHE A 13 -0.36 14.18 7.16
N GLU A 14 0.28 14.86 6.22
CA GLU A 14 -0.34 15.28 4.95
C GLU A 14 -0.58 14.11 3.99
N PHE A 15 0.36 13.14 3.98
CA PHE A 15 0.34 12.01 3.08
C PHE A 15 0.21 10.70 3.87
N VAL A 16 -1.01 10.16 3.94
CA VAL A 16 -1.31 8.93 4.69
C VAL A 16 -2.11 7.96 3.81
N TYR A 17 -1.53 6.78 3.55
CA TYR A 17 -2.09 5.79 2.64
C TYR A 17 -2.17 4.41 3.29
N THR A 18 -3.14 3.62 2.85
CA THR A 18 -3.26 2.19 3.13
C THR A 18 -3.22 1.46 1.79
N ILE A 19 -2.35 0.47 1.66
CA ILE A 19 -2.19 -0.32 0.45
C ILE A 19 -2.66 -1.73 0.77
N GLU A 20 -3.72 -2.16 0.11
CA GLU A 20 -4.18 -3.55 0.12
C GLU A 20 -3.62 -4.24 -1.11
N LEU A 21 -2.95 -5.38 -0.92
CA LEU A 21 -2.20 -6.08 -1.97
C LEU A 21 -3.10 -7.04 -2.75
N ARG A 22 -2.47 -7.89 -3.58
CA ARG A 22 -3.17 -8.96 -4.30
C ARG A 22 -3.79 -9.97 -3.32
N ASP A 23 -4.84 -10.68 -3.69
CA ASP A 23 -5.66 -10.53 -4.91
C ASP A 23 -7.01 -9.87 -4.60
N THR A 24 -8.03 -10.11 -5.42
CA THR A 24 -9.38 -9.55 -5.25
C THR A 24 -10.39 -10.56 -4.67
N GLY A 25 -9.90 -11.67 -4.11
CA GLY A 25 -10.71 -12.68 -3.42
C GLY A 25 -10.68 -14.09 -4.00
N GLU A 26 -9.83 -14.37 -5.00
CA GLU A 26 -9.66 -15.75 -5.52
C GLU A 26 -8.89 -16.61 -4.52
N HIS A 27 -7.76 -16.11 -4.03
CA HIS A 27 -6.94 -16.72 -2.99
C HIS A 27 -6.99 -15.92 -1.68
N GLY A 28 -7.25 -14.62 -1.73
CA GLY A 28 -7.34 -13.74 -0.57
C GLY A 28 -6.10 -13.85 0.32
N PHE A 29 -6.29 -14.20 1.59
CA PHE A 29 -5.18 -14.33 2.55
C PHE A 29 -4.24 -15.52 2.28
N PHE A 30 -4.65 -16.49 1.44
CA PHE A 30 -3.84 -17.66 1.09
C PHE A 30 -3.27 -17.54 -0.33
N LEU A 31 -2.75 -16.35 -0.67
CA LEU A 31 -2.14 -16.09 -1.96
C LEU A 31 -0.96 -17.05 -2.23
N PRO A 32 -0.88 -17.68 -3.42
CA PRO A 32 0.18 -18.63 -3.74
C PRO A 32 1.59 -18.00 -3.65
N PRO A 33 2.62 -18.74 -3.19
CA PRO A 33 3.98 -18.22 -3.06
C PRO A 33 4.56 -17.63 -4.35
N GLU A 34 4.12 -18.12 -5.51
CA GLU A 34 4.53 -17.62 -6.83
C GLU A 34 4.13 -16.16 -7.07
N GLN A 35 3.16 -15.64 -6.31
CA GLN A 35 2.69 -14.26 -6.38
C GLN A 35 3.46 -13.30 -5.47
N ILE A 36 4.37 -13.79 -4.60
CA ILE A 36 5.13 -12.94 -3.67
C ILE A 36 5.97 -11.90 -4.44
N LEU A 37 6.80 -12.36 -5.38
CA LEU A 37 7.66 -11.47 -6.16
C LEU A 37 6.84 -10.53 -7.08
N PRO A 38 5.86 -11.02 -7.88
CA PRO A 38 5.01 -10.14 -8.67
C PRO A 38 4.28 -9.06 -7.86
N SER A 39 3.74 -9.39 -6.69
CA SER A 39 3.06 -8.42 -5.84
C SER A 39 4.04 -7.39 -5.26
N GLN A 40 5.27 -7.81 -4.91
CA GLN A 40 6.30 -6.89 -4.42
C GLN A 40 6.74 -5.92 -5.51
N GLU A 41 6.97 -6.39 -6.73
CA GLU A 41 7.48 -5.57 -7.85
C GLU A 41 6.52 -4.44 -8.21
N GLU A 42 5.22 -4.74 -8.34
CA GLU A 42 4.20 -3.72 -8.64
C GLU A 42 3.99 -2.75 -7.47
N THR A 43 4.02 -3.26 -6.23
CA THR A 43 3.86 -2.43 -5.03
C THR A 43 5.02 -1.45 -4.93
N TRP A 44 6.24 -1.91 -5.19
CA TRP A 44 7.42 -1.06 -5.16
C TRP A 44 7.42 -0.01 -6.28
N ALA A 45 6.96 -0.38 -7.48
CA ALA A 45 6.75 0.58 -8.55
C ALA A 45 5.76 1.69 -8.13
N GLY A 46 4.64 1.33 -7.49
CA GLY A 46 3.67 2.27 -6.95
C GLY A 46 4.24 3.19 -5.86
N ILE A 47 4.99 2.63 -4.89
CA ILE A 47 5.65 3.41 -3.83
C ILE A 47 6.64 4.42 -4.41
N ARG A 48 7.45 4.03 -5.41
CA ARG A 48 8.38 4.95 -6.07
C ARG A 48 7.65 6.08 -6.80
N ALA A 49 6.57 5.76 -7.51
CA ALA A 49 5.77 6.78 -8.19
C ALA A 49 5.14 7.77 -7.19
N MET A 50 4.60 7.27 -6.08
CA MET A 50 4.06 8.10 -5.00
C MET A 50 5.15 9.00 -4.39
N TYR A 51 6.32 8.44 -4.09
CA TYR A 51 7.45 9.21 -3.57
C TYR A 51 7.86 10.32 -4.55
N THR A 52 8.00 10.01 -5.83
CA THR A 52 8.33 11.01 -6.86
C THR A 52 7.24 12.08 -6.98
N ALA A 53 5.97 11.75 -6.80
CA ALA A 53 4.88 12.73 -6.84
C ALA A 53 4.84 13.65 -5.60
N ILE A 54 5.20 13.12 -4.42
CA ILE A 54 5.24 13.88 -3.16
C ILE A 54 6.45 14.81 -3.09
N MET A 55 7.59 14.42 -3.65
CA MET A 55 8.86 15.15 -3.55
C MET A 55 9.06 16.22 -4.63
N GLN A 56 8.08 16.43 -5.50
CA GLN A 56 8.05 17.54 -6.46
C GLN A 56 7.47 18.81 -5.81
#